data_AF-A0A8T2R5D5-F1
#
_entry.id   AF-A0A8T2R5D5-F1
#
_cell.length_a   1.000
_cell.length_b   1.000
_cell.length_c   1.000
_cell.angle_alpha   90.00
_cell.angle_beta   90.00
_cell.angle_gamma   90.00
#
_symmetry.space_group_name_H-M   'P 1'
#
loop_
_entity.id
_entity.type
_entity.pdbx_description
1 polymer ?
#
loop_
_entity_poly.entity_id
_entity_poly.type
_entity_poly.pdbx_seq_one_letter_code
_entity_poly.pdbx_strand_id
1 'polypeptide(L)'
;MGTEPYLSMFSVTVVLFLPLFFDFCFGRNVDFLSNNLDVLASKDTVLKINKQNSQFFYRNNKELDEYLKLLAEKCKSIMRLYSIGTSILGYPLWVLEISDKPGEREAEPGFKYVGNLHGDEPVGRELLLLLGTWICDNYMEDPLATYIVRGVHLHLLPSMNPDGFDRRSRNNAHNIDLNRDFPDQFLHHNDNEDSCQPETKAIMNWTRKNKFVASASLHGGAMVANYPWDGTSDGRTKYSRCDDDKTFQYLAEIYSRSHPYMHQSVEFPNGITNGAAW
;
A
#
# COMPACT_ATOMS: atom_id res chain seq x y z
N MET A 1 -17.13 -26.81 13.21
CA MET A 1 -15.67 -26.61 13.09
C MET A 1 -15.50 -25.33 12.31
N GLY A 2 -15.12 -24.25 13.01
CA GLY A 2 -15.01 -22.93 12.41
C GLY A 2 -13.78 -22.88 11.52
N THR A 3 -13.97 -22.54 10.25
CA THR A 3 -12.90 -22.05 9.40
C THR A 3 -12.56 -20.66 9.91
N GLU A 4 -11.51 -20.53 10.72
CA GLU A 4 -10.84 -19.23 10.82
C GLU A 4 -10.43 -18.85 9.41
N PRO A 5 -10.80 -17.65 8.91
CA PRO A 5 -10.37 -17.24 7.59
C PRO A 5 -8.85 -17.15 7.67
N TYR A 6 -8.18 -18.01 6.89
CA TYR A 6 -6.78 -17.87 6.60
C TYR A 6 -6.51 -16.38 6.32
N LEU A 7 -5.40 -15.87 6.85
CA LEU A 7 -4.95 -14.49 6.72
C LEU A 7 -4.56 -14.13 5.27
N SER A 8 -5.29 -14.65 4.28
CA SER A 8 -5.41 -14.08 2.96
C SER A 8 -6.12 -12.74 3.06
N MET A 9 -5.34 -11.75 3.43
CA MET A 9 -5.70 -10.36 3.32
C MET A 9 -6.19 -10.09 1.90
N PHE A 10 -7.35 -9.44 1.78
CA PHE A 10 -7.80 -8.83 0.53
C PHE A 10 -6.77 -7.76 0.12
N SER A 11 -5.72 -8.16 -0.59
CA SER A 11 -4.63 -7.30 -1.00
C SER A 11 -4.43 -7.38 -2.49
N VAL A 12 -4.52 -6.24 -3.16
CA VAL A 12 -3.97 -6.07 -4.51
C VAL A 12 -2.52 -5.68 -4.33
N THR A 13 -1.61 -6.52 -4.81
CA THR A 13 -0.20 -6.18 -4.88
C THR A 13 0.02 -5.32 -6.12
N VAL A 14 0.37 -4.06 -5.93
CA VAL A 14 0.72 -3.17 -7.05
C VAL A 14 2.24 -3.18 -7.20
N VAL A 15 2.72 -3.58 -8.38
CA VAL A 15 4.14 -3.52 -8.72
C VAL A 15 4.40 -2.26 -9.56
N LEU A 16 5.32 -1.41 -9.09
CA LEU A 16 5.61 -0.09 -9.64
C LEU A 16 7.04 0.01 -10.20
N PHE A 17 7.22 0.82 -11.25
CA PHE A 17 8.52 1.18 -11.84
C PHE A 17 8.64 2.71 -11.92
N LEU A 18 9.72 3.31 -11.40
CA LEU A 18 9.98 4.77 -11.51
C LEU A 18 10.73 5.07 -12.82
N PRO A 19 10.25 6.04 -13.64
CA PRO A 19 10.35 7.45 -13.24
C PRO A 19 9.15 8.37 -13.61
N LEU A 20 7.90 7.89 -13.72
CA LEU A 20 6.78 8.73 -14.24
C LEU A 20 5.49 8.73 -13.40
N PHE A 21 5.54 8.32 -12.14
CA PHE A 21 4.34 8.16 -11.30
C PHE A 21 3.58 9.47 -10.95
N PHE A 22 4.21 10.64 -11.17
CA PHE A 22 3.64 11.93 -10.74
C PHE A 22 2.61 12.56 -11.68
N ASP A 23 2.54 12.17 -12.95
CA ASP A 23 1.58 12.78 -13.89
C ASP A 23 0.14 12.28 -13.72
N PHE A 24 -0.13 11.28 -12.88
CA PHE A 24 -1.29 10.43 -13.16
C PHE A 24 -2.25 10.07 -12.01
N CYS A 25 -1.90 10.25 -10.74
CA CYS A 25 -2.94 10.21 -9.70
C CYS A 25 -4.05 11.28 -9.92
N PHE A 26 -3.88 12.21 -10.88
CA PHE A 26 -4.76 13.35 -11.12
C PHE A 26 -5.22 13.57 -12.58
N GLY A 27 -5.11 12.59 -13.48
CA GLY A 27 -5.51 12.74 -14.90
C GLY A 27 -6.49 11.65 -15.40
N ARG A 28 -7.79 11.98 -15.48
CA ARG A 28 -8.91 11.07 -15.87
C ARG A 28 -8.88 10.59 -17.32
N ASN A 29 -9.44 9.39 -17.54
CA ASN A 29 -10.57 9.15 -18.47
C ASN A 29 -11.25 7.79 -18.21
N VAL A 30 -12.47 7.79 -17.63
CA VAL A 30 -13.51 6.77 -17.89
C VAL A 30 -14.88 7.44 -17.76
N ASP A 31 -15.63 7.48 -18.87
CA ASP A 31 -16.98 8.02 -18.95
C ASP A 31 -18.05 6.99 -18.50
N PHE A 32 -19.04 7.53 -17.79
CA PHE A 32 -20.46 7.13 -17.76
C PHE A 32 -20.95 6.02 -16.80
N LEU A 33 -20.96 6.33 -15.50
CA LEU A 33 -22.21 6.32 -14.73
C LEU A 33 -22.35 7.70 -14.04
N SER A 34 -23.22 8.49 -14.66
CA SER A 34 -23.31 9.95 -14.60
C SER A 34 -24.28 10.46 -13.54
N ASN A 35 -23.98 11.67 -13.04
CA ASN A 35 -24.84 12.60 -12.30
C ASN A 35 -24.65 12.60 -10.78
N ASN A 36 -23.56 13.23 -10.31
CA ASN A 36 -23.54 14.21 -9.19
C ASN A 36 -22.13 14.51 -8.62
N LEU A 37 -21.04 14.39 -9.39
CA LEU A 37 -19.68 14.68 -8.89
C LEU A 37 -18.83 15.63 -9.79
N ASP A 38 -19.43 16.29 -10.79
CA ASP A 38 -18.70 17.19 -11.71
C ASP A 38 -18.69 18.67 -11.30
N VAL A 39 -18.52 18.92 -10.02
CA VAL A 39 -18.03 20.23 -9.56
C VAL A 39 -16.86 19.94 -8.65
N LEU A 40 -15.74 20.62 -8.89
CA LEU A 40 -14.51 20.62 -8.09
C LEU A 40 -13.37 19.69 -8.57
N ALA A 41 -12.70 20.08 -9.65
CA ALA A 41 -11.23 20.05 -9.76
C ALA A 41 -10.82 20.83 -11.02
N SER A 42 -10.54 22.13 -10.89
CA SER A 42 -9.97 22.89 -11.99
C SER A 42 -8.49 22.55 -12.14
N LYS A 43 -8.01 22.55 -13.39
CA LYS A 43 -6.63 22.23 -13.82
C LYS A 43 -5.53 23.06 -13.13
N ASP A 44 -5.89 24.09 -12.36
CA ASP A 44 -4.96 25.01 -11.70
C ASP A 44 -4.28 24.43 -10.46
N THR A 45 -4.86 23.40 -9.82
CA THR A 45 -4.27 22.75 -8.64
C THR A 45 -3.03 21.91 -8.99
N VAL A 46 -3.03 21.26 -10.15
CA VAL A 46 -1.94 20.38 -10.62
C VAL A 46 -0.65 21.16 -10.90
N LEU A 47 -0.76 22.42 -11.33
CA LEU A 47 0.39 23.27 -11.64
C LEU A 47 1.05 23.91 -10.39
N LYS A 48 0.43 23.83 -9.21
CA LYS A 48 0.98 24.45 -7.98
C LYS A 48 2.00 23.60 -7.23
N ILE A 49 2.14 22.31 -7.54
CA ILE A 49 3.14 21.43 -6.91
C ILE A 49 4.58 21.79 -7.34
N ASN A 50 4.75 22.57 -8.43
CA ASN A 50 6.04 22.70 -9.11
C ASN A 50 6.86 23.97 -8.77
N LYS A 51 6.80 24.50 -7.54
CA LYS A 51 7.56 25.74 -7.24
C LYS A 51 8.24 25.88 -5.89
N GLN A 52 8.48 24.80 -5.13
CA GLN A 52 9.45 24.82 -4.04
C GLN A 52 10.25 23.51 -3.97
N ASN A 53 11.40 23.45 -4.65
CA ASN A 53 12.61 22.68 -4.30
C ASN A 53 12.44 21.37 -3.49
N SER A 54 11.48 20.51 -3.82
CA SER A 54 11.36 19.19 -3.20
C SER A 54 12.29 18.24 -3.96
N GLN A 55 13.54 18.19 -3.55
CA GLN A 55 14.49 17.21 -4.05
C GLN A 55 13.95 15.82 -3.71
N PHE A 56 13.57 15.04 -4.71
CA PHE A 56 13.16 13.65 -4.53
C PHE A 56 14.41 12.81 -4.28
N PHE A 57 14.56 12.30 -3.06
CA PHE A 57 15.63 11.39 -2.69
C PHE A 57 15.09 10.28 -1.78
N TYR A 58 15.74 9.12 -1.80
CA TYR A 58 15.40 8.01 -0.93
C TYR A 58 15.90 8.28 0.48
N ARG A 59 14.98 8.32 1.44
CA ARG A 59 15.27 8.59 2.86
C ARG A 59 15.78 7.33 3.54
N ASN A 60 16.93 7.44 4.21
CA ASN A 60 17.40 6.37 5.10
C ASN A 60 16.43 6.16 6.29
N ASN A 61 16.60 5.10 7.06
CA ASN A 61 15.67 4.78 8.15
C ASN A 61 15.57 5.89 9.23
N LYS A 62 16.65 6.63 9.48
CA LYS A 62 16.64 7.76 10.41
C LYS A 62 15.87 8.96 9.83
N GLU A 63 16.12 9.30 8.56
CA GLU A 63 15.42 10.38 7.87
C GLU A 63 13.92 10.08 7.72
N LEU A 64 13.56 8.81 7.47
CA LEU A 64 12.16 8.36 7.45
C LEU A 64 11.48 8.58 8.80
N ASP A 65 12.12 8.17 9.89
CA ASP A 65 11.62 8.33 11.26
C ASP A 65 11.39 9.81 11.62
N GLU A 66 12.39 10.65 11.35
CA GLU A 66 12.30 12.09 11.59
C GLU A 66 11.19 12.74 10.75
N TYR A 67 11.09 12.36 9.46
CA TYR A 67 10.10 12.89 8.54
C TYR A 67 8.66 12.55 8.96
N LEU A 68 8.40 11.29 9.32
CA LEU A 68 7.07 10.86 9.75
C LEU A 68 6.63 11.55 11.04
N LYS A 69 7.54 11.73 12.00
CA LYS A 69 7.26 12.47 13.24
C LYS A 69 6.91 13.94 12.96
N LEU A 70 7.67 14.59 12.08
CA LEU A 70 7.41 15.96 11.67
C LEU A 70 6.07 16.11 10.95
N LEU A 71 5.76 15.19 10.03
CA LEU A 71 4.50 15.21 9.28
C LEU A 71 3.29 15.01 10.20
N ALA A 72 3.37 14.05 11.13
CA ALA A 72 2.32 13.79 12.09
C ALA A 72 2.09 14.97 13.05
N GLU A 73 3.14 15.66 13.51
CA GLU A 73 2.97 16.87 14.33
C GLU A 73 2.38 18.02 13.53
N LYS A 74 2.84 18.22 12.28
CA LYS A 74 2.31 19.27 11.38
C LYS A 74 0.80 19.12 11.18
N CYS A 75 0.32 17.90 10.97
CA CYS A 75 -1.08 17.59 10.68
C CYS A 75 -1.78 16.81 11.80
N LYS A 76 -1.42 17.07 13.06
CA LYS A 76 -1.91 16.31 14.22
C LYS A 76 -3.42 16.27 14.41
N SER A 77 -4.16 17.19 13.81
CA SER A 77 -5.63 17.18 13.84
C SER A 77 -6.23 16.04 13.04
N ILE A 78 -5.50 15.52 12.05
CA ILE A 78 -5.96 14.47 11.13
C ILE A 78 -4.99 13.30 11.03
N MET A 79 -3.81 13.38 11.67
CA MET A 79 -2.78 12.36 11.60
C MET A 79 -2.31 11.90 12.98
N ARG A 80 -2.05 10.59 13.09
CA ARG A 80 -1.38 10.00 14.25
C ARG A 80 -0.31 9.02 13.80
N LEU A 81 0.91 9.19 14.30
CA LEU A 81 1.99 8.23 14.10
C LEU A 81 2.01 7.20 15.23
N TYR A 82 2.06 5.92 14.88
CA TYR A 82 2.27 4.85 15.85
C TYR A 82 3.10 3.71 15.25
N SER A 83 3.70 2.89 16.11
CA SER A 83 4.47 1.73 15.66
C SER A 83 3.66 0.44 15.85
N ILE A 84 3.74 -0.48 14.89
CA ILE A 84 3.12 -1.83 14.98
C ILE A 84 4.08 -2.90 15.50
N GLY A 85 5.35 -2.55 15.71
CA GLY A 85 6.40 -3.47 16.11
C GLY A 85 7.77 -2.94 15.74
N THR A 86 8.78 -3.79 15.83
CA THR A 86 10.14 -3.45 15.41
C THR A 86 10.67 -4.51 14.47
N SER A 87 11.53 -4.12 13.54
CA SER A 87 12.34 -5.04 12.77
C SER A 87 13.37 -5.77 13.65
N ILE A 88 14.09 -6.73 13.06
CA ILE A 88 15.16 -7.47 13.76
C ILE A 88 16.26 -6.54 14.28
N LEU A 89 16.66 -5.52 13.51
CA LEU A 89 17.66 -4.54 13.95
C LEU A 89 17.10 -3.45 14.87
N GLY A 90 15.81 -3.52 15.24
CA GLY A 90 15.18 -2.60 16.17
C GLY A 90 14.63 -1.32 15.55
N TYR A 91 14.51 -1.24 14.22
CA TYR A 91 13.83 -0.12 13.59
C TYR A 91 12.31 -0.23 13.82
N PRO A 92 11.64 0.83 14.28
CA PRO A 92 10.19 0.82 14.42
C PRO A 92 9.50 0.69 13.06
N LEU A 93 8.45 -0.13 13.00
CA LEU A 93 7.57 -0.24 11.85
C LEU A 93 6.48 0.82 11.97
N TRP A 94 6.76 2.00 11.42
CA TRP A 94 5.90 3.18 11.54
C TRP A 94 4.67 3.12 10.65
N VAL A 95 3.52 3.38 11.25
CA VAL A 95 2.25 3.59 10.55
C VAL A 95 1.77 5.02 10.77
N LEU A 96 1.52 5.73 9.68
CA LEU A 96 0.83 7.02 9.67
C LEU A 96 -0.66 6.78 9.50
N GLU A 97 -1.41 6.96 10.57
CA GLU A 97 -2.87 6.98 10.59
C GLU A 97 -3.37 8.33 10.09
N ILE A 98 -4.40 8.31 9.24
CA ILE A 98 -5.03 9.49 8.67
C ILE A 98 -6.55 9.32 8.80
N SER A 99 -7.20 10.20 9.56
CA SER A 99 -8.67 10.21 9.77
C SER A 99 -9.13 11.56 10.29
N ASP A 100 -10.44 11.81 10.34
CA ASP A 100 -10.99 13.01 10.98
C ASP A 100 -11.01 12.91 12.52
N LYS A 101 -10.90 11.70 13.10
CA LYS A 101 -10.65 11.46 14.54
C LYS A 101 -9.55 10.40 14.74
N PRO A 102 -8.28 10.75 14.46
CA PRO A 102 -7.19 9.80 14.54
C PRO A 102 -7.01 9.24 15.96
N GLY A 103 -6.92 7.92 16.06
CA GLY A 103 -6.81 7.17 17.29
C GLY A 103 -8.13 6.72 17.92
N GLU A 104 -9.26 7.16 17.38
CA GLU A 104 -10.58 6.66 17.73
C GLU A 104 -11.00 5.52 16.79
N ARG A 105 -11.97 4.73 17.22
CA ARG A 105 -12.56 3.69 16.37
C ARG A 105 -13.81 4.26 15.72
N GLU A 106 -13.81 4.30 14.40
CA GLU A 106 -14.86 4.93 13.62
C GLU A 106 -15.69 3.90 12.83
N ALA A 107 -16.82 4.33 12.29
CA ALA A 107 -17.65 3.51 11.41
C ALA A 107 -17.12 3.49 9.95
N GLU A 108 -16.18 4.38 9.64
CA GLU A 108 -15.55 4.53 8.34
C GLU A 108 -14.76 3.27 7.97
N PRO A 109 -14.73 2.89 6.68
CA PRO A 109 -13.98 1.72 6.23
C PRO A 109 -12.48 1.93 6.46
N GLY A 110 -11.84 0.95 7.10
CA GLY A 110 -10.39 0.94 7.24
C GLY A 110 -9.71 0.55 5.93
N PHE A 111 -8.75 1.36 5.48
CA PHE A 111 -7.89 1.03 4.34
C PHE A 111 -6.43 1.08 4.74
N LYS A 112 -5.59 0.20 4.19
CA LYS A 112 -4.14 0.28 4.39
C LYS A 112 -3.28 0.08 3.15
N TYR A 113 -2.26 0.93 3.06
CA TYR A 113 -1.14 0.74 2.15
C TYR A 113 0.10 0.22 2.90
N VAL A 114 0.81 -0.72 2.28
CA VAL A 114 2.09 -1.24 2.78
C VAL A 114 3.14 -1.09 1.70
N GLY A 115 4.23 -0.38 1.98
CA GLY A 115 5.37 -0.23 1.08
C GLY A 115 6.59 -1.01 1.55
N ASN A 116 7.49 -1.29 0.60
CA ASN A 116 8.86 -1.74 0.87
C ASN A 116 8.90 -2.96 1.81
N LEU A 117 8.06 -3.95 1.48
CA LEU A 117 8.11 -5.29 2.03
C LEU A 117 9.42 -5.98 1.62
N HIS A 118 9.82 -5.84 0.35
CA HIS A 118 11.19 -6.12 -0.06
C HIS A 118 12.04 -4.85 0.04
N GLY A 119 13.17 -4.96 0.73
CA GLY A 119 14.01 -3.80 1.06
C GLY A 119 14.61 -3.09 -0.15
N ASP A 120 14.88 -3.82 -1.23
CA ASP A 120 15.39 -3.33 -2.52
C ASP A 120 14.31 -2.83 -3.49
N GLU A 121 13.05 -2.76 -3.06
CA GLU A 121 11.91 -2.20 -3.80
C GLU A 121 11.41 -0.88 -3.17
N PRO A 122 12.19 0.22 -3.23
CA PRO A 122 11.98 1.42 -2.41
C PRO A 122 10.93 2.40 -2.98
N VAL A 123 10.39 2.16 -4.18
CA VAL A 123 9.45 3.09 -4.83
C VAL A 123 8.20 3.30 -3.98
N GLY A 124 7.59 2.21 -3.51
CA GLY A 124 6.41 2.27 -2.66
C GLY A 124 6.65 3.02 -1.34
N ARG A 125 7.86 2.93 -0.78
CA ARG A 125 8.23 3.63 0.45
C ARG A 125 8.08 5.13 0.34
N GLU A 126 8.70 5.72 -0.68
CA GLU A 126 8.65 7.17 -0.87
C GLU A 126 7.27 7.64 -1.36
N LEU A 127 6.57 6.83 -2.17
CA LEU A 127 5.22 7.17 -2.63
C LEU A 127 4.22 7.32 -1.47
N LEU A 128 4.32 6.48 -0.44
CA LEU A 128 3.45 6.60 0.73
C LEU A 128 3.76 7.83 1.57
N LEU A 129 5.02 8.28 1.62
CA LEU A 129 5.37 9.56 2.25
C LEU A 129 4.79 10.73 1.47
N LEU A 130 4.88 10.69 0.15
CA LEU A 130 4.34 11.72 -0.74
C LEU A 130 2.82 11.79 -0.65
N LEU A 131 2.13 10.66 -0.56
CA LEU A 131 0.69 10.61 -0.35
C LEU A 131 0.30 11.25 0.99
N GLY A 132 0.97 10.88 2.08
CA GLY A 132 0.74 11.47 3.40
C GLY A 132 0.93 13.00 3.35
N THR A 133 2.04 13.46 2.78
CA THR A 133 2.33 14.90 2.65
C THR A 133 1.31 15.63 1.79
N TRP A 134 0.90 15.05 0.67
CA TRP A 134 -0.14 15.64 -0.17
C TRP A 134 -1.48 15.76 0.58
N ILE A 135 -1.90 14.74 1.33
CA ILE A 135 -3.12 14.82 2.14
C ILE A 135 -2.98 15.90 3.21
N CYS A 136 -1.86 15.95 3.92
CA CYS A 136 -1.59 16.97 4.95
C CYS A 136 -1.64 18.40 4.38
N ASP A 137 -1.01 18.62 3.24
CA ASP A 137 -0.89 19.94 2.62
C ASP A 137 -2.19 20.42 1.96
N ASN A 138 -3.07 19.50 1.56
CA ASN A 138 -4.29 19.83 0.81
C ASN A 138 -5.59 19.58 1.61
N TYR A 139 -5.51 19.15 2.87
CA TYR A 139 -6.71 18.98 3.69
C TYR A 139 -7.46 20.30 3.86
N MET A 140 -8.76 20.30 3.55
CA MET A 140 -9.66 21.47 3.50
C MET A 140 -9.44 22.43 2.32
N GLU A 141 -8.42 22.20 1.49
CA GLU A 141 -8.19 22.93 0.23
C GLU A 141 -8.63 22.13 -1.00
N ASP A 142 -8.29 20.84 -1.02
CA ASP A 142 -8.68 19.90 -2.07
C ASP A 142 -9.83 18.98 -1.58
N PRO A 143 -10.97 18.96 -2.28
CA PRO A 143 -12.11 18.13 -1.90
C PRO A 143 -11.80 16.63 -1.84
N LEU A 144 -10.87 16.12 -2.65
CA LEU A 144 -10.45 14.72 -2.60
C LEU A 144 -9.66 14.45 -1.32
N ALA A 145 -8.75 15.33 -0.93
CA ALA A 145 -8.02 15.19 0.34
C ALA A 145 -9.00 15.22 1.53
N THR A 146 -9.96 16.14 1.52
CA THR A 146 -11.02 16.19 2.55
C THR A 146 -11.90 14.94 2.54
N TYR A 147 -12.25 14.41 1.37
CA TYR A 147 -13.04 13.19 1.24
C TYR A 147 -12.31 11.97 1.81
N ILE A 148 -11.00 11.84 1.53
CA ILE A 148 -10.18 10.75 2.08
C ILE A 148 -10.16 10.83 3.60
N VAL A 149 -9.85 12.00 4.16
CA VAL A 149 -9.72 12.17 5.62
C VAL A 149 -11.03 11.92 6.37
N ARG A 150 -12.18 12.26 5.79
CA ARG A 150 -13.50 12.17 6.45
C ARG A 150 -14.35 10.96 6.06
N GLY A 151 -13.82 10.10 5.19
CA GLY A 151 -14.59 8.99 4.62
C GLY A 151 -13.86 7.66 4.65
N VAL A 152 -12.58 7.66 5.02
CA VAL A 152 -11.72 6.47 5.06
C VAL A 152 -10.80 6.58 6.27
N HIS A 153 -10.79 5.53 7.09
CA HIS A 153 -9.80 5.39 8.14
C HIS A 153 -8.51 4.82 7.51
N LEU A 154 -7.65 5.70 7.02
CA LEU A 154 -6.50 5.36 6.18
C LEU A 154 -5.24 5.14 7.03
N HIS A 155 -4.51 4.06 6.73
CA HIS A 155 -3.24 3.76 7.37
C HIS A 155 -2.14 3.53 6.33
N LEU A 156 -1.04 4.26 6.46
CA LEU A 156 0.12 4.14 5.56
C LEU A 156 1.30 3.55 6.34
N LEU A 157 1.80 2.39 5.91
CA LEU A 157 3.05 1.79 6.38
C LEU A 157 4.12 1.93 5.28
N PRO A 158 4.99 2.96 5.33
CA PRO A 158 5.96 3.19 4.26
C PRO A 158 6.99 2.09 4.09
N SER A 159 7.41 1.45 5.19
CA SER A 159 8.47 0.45 5.18
C SER A 159 8.16 -0.70 6.11
N MET A 160 7.79 -1.84 5.54
CA MET A 160 7.67 -3.09 6.28
C MET A 160 9.03 -3.76 6.54
N ASN A 161 10.02 -3.55 5.67
CA ASN A 161 11.37 -4.12 5.80
C ASN A 161 12.48 -3.04 5.82
N PRO A 162 12.55 -2.23 6.89
CA PRO A 162 13.59 -1.20 7.02
C PRO A 162 15.00 -1.82 7.07
N ASP A 163 15.13 -3.04 7.60
CA ASP A 163 16.39 -3.79 7.69
C ASP A 163 16.97 -4.17 6.33
N GLY A 164 16.10 -4.63 5.43
CA GLY A 164 16.44 -4.93 4.05
C GLY A 164 16.76 -3.66 3.27
N PHE A 165 16.02 -2.57 3.50
CA PHE A 165 16.25 -1.29 2.83
C PHE A 165 17.67 -0.74 3.08
N ASP A 166 18.11 -0.67 4.33
CA ASP A 166 19.47 -0.19 4.67
C ASP A 166 20.55 -1.07 4.03
N ARG A 167 20.28 -2.37 3.90
CA ARG A 167 21.18 -3.34 3.28
C ARG A 167 21.04 -3.43 1.76
N ARG A 168 20.09 -2.71 1.16
CA ARG A 168 19.69 -2.85 -0.26
C ARG A 168 19.44 -4.31 -0.66
N SER A 169 18.73 -5.01 0.22
CA SER A 169 18.43 -6.43 0.11
C SER A 169 16.92 -6.64 0.09
N ARG A 170 16.47 -7.56 -0.75
CA ARG A 170 15.08 -8.06 -0.77
C ARG A 170 14.63 -8.54 0.60
N ASN A 171 15.44 -9.42 1.20
CA ASN A 171 15.11 -10.13 2.42
C ASN A 171 15.32 -9.27 3.68
N ASN A 172 14.75 -9.68 4.81
CA ASN A 172 14.98 -9.02 6.10
C ASN A 172 16.39 -9.30 6.67
N ALA A 173 16.68 -8.86 7.89
CA ALA A 173 18.01 -9.04 8.50
C ALA A 173 18.42 -10.50 8.72
N HIS A 174 17.48 -11.43 8.84
CA HIS A 174 17.74 -12.88 8.92
C HIS A 174 17.82 -13.54 7.55
N ASN A 175 17.81 -12.75 6.46
CA ASN A 175 17.81 -13.22 5.09
C ASN A 175 16.57 -14.08 4.73
N ILE A 176 15.41 -13.75 5.31
CA ILE A 176 14.11 -14.36 4.98
C ILE A 176 13.31 -13.42 4.08
N ASP A 177 12.69 -13.97 3.03
CA ASP A 177 11.72 -13.25 2.19
C ASP A 177 10.40 -13.13 2.96
N LEU A 178 10.06 -11.92 3.40
CA LEU A 178 8.86 -11.65 4.19
C LEU A 178 7.56 -11.97 3.41
N ASN A 179 7.58 -11.94 2.07
CA ASN A 179 6.42 -12.30 1.25
C ASN A 179 6.28 -13.82 1.06
N ARG A 180 7.13 -14.60 1.74
CA ARG A 180 7.07 -16.06 1.81
C ARG A 180 7.02 -16.54 3.27
N ASP A 181 6.85 -15.63 4.22
CA ASP A 181 6.90 -15.88 5.66
C ASP A 181 5.50 -15.88 6.31
N PHE A 182 4.45 -15.51 5.57
CA PHE A 182 3.07 -15.60 6.03
C PHE A 182 2.54 -17.06 5.98
N PRO A 183 1.57 -17.43 6.84
CA PRO A 183 0.81 -18.67 6.67
C PRO A 183 0.13 -18.71 5.31
N ASP A 184 0.19 -19.87 4.64
CA ASP A 184 -0.36 -20.05 3.30
C ASP A 184 -1.50 -21.09 3.30
N GLN A 185 -2.48 -20.91 2.42
CA GLN A 185 -3.66 -21.78 2.37
C GLN A 185 -3.38 -23.17 1.74
N PHE A 186 -2.28 -23.30 0.98
CA PHE A 186 -1.86 -24.52 0.30
C PHE A 186 -0.57 -25.09 0.89
N LEU A 187 0.35 -24.22 1.30
CA LEU A 187 1.68 -24.55 1.80
C LEU A 187 1.77 -24.36 3.32
N HIS A 188 1.67 -25.45 4.07
CA HIS A 188 1.67 -25.46 5.54
C HIS A 188 3.05 -25.24 6.20
N HIS A 189 3.98 -24.55 5.53
CA HIS A 189 5.35 -24.38 6.03
C HIS A 189 5.44 -23.34 7.17
N ASN A 190 4.52 -22.37 7.19
CA ASN A 190 4.51 -21.25 8.16
C ASN A 190 3.23 -21.21 9.00
N ASP A 191 2.57 -22.36 9.20
CA ASP A 191 1.35 -22.43 10.02
C ASP A 191 1.63 -22.10 11.50
N ASN A 192 2.88 -22.30 11.94
CA ASN A 192 3.31 -21.86 13.25
C ASN A 192 3.75 -20.39 13.24
N GLU A 193 2.81 -19.50 13.53
CA GLU A 193 3.05 -18.04 13.56
C GLU A 193 4.17 -17.60 14.52
N ASP A 194 4.47 -18.37 15.57
CA ASP A 194 5.56 -18.04 16.50
C ASP A 194 6.93 -18.06 15.79
N SER A 195 7.05 -18.88 14.74
CA SER A 195 8.26 -19.03 13.93
C SER A 195 8.43 -17.94 12.86
N CYS A 196 7.38 -17.17 12.55
CA CYS A 196 7.46 -16.05 11.60
C CYS A 196 8.38 -14.93 12.11
N GLN A 197 8.90 -14.15 11.17
CA GLN A 197 9.75 -12.99 11.42
C GLN A 197 8.99 -11.91 12.21
N PRO A 198 9.70 -11.08 13.00
CA PRO A 198 9.04 -10.05 13.81
C PRO A 198 8.24 -9.06 12.96
N GLU A 199 8.70 -8.76 11.73
CA GLU A 199 7.97 -7.90 10.78
C GLU A 199 6.64 -8.53 10.35
N THR A 200 6.66 -9.81 9.99
CA THR A 200 5.46 -10.58 9.61
C THR A 200 4.47 -10.64 10.77
N LYS A 201 4.94 -10.97 11.97
CA LYS A 201 4.10 -10.99 13.19
C LYS A 201 3.47 -9.64 13.50
N ALA A 202 4.21 -8.55 13.32
CA ALA A 202 3.70 -7.19 13.50
C ALA A 202 2.53 -6.90 12.54
N ILE A 203 2.66 -7.26 11.26
CA ILE A 203 1.59 -7.09 10.26
C ILE A 203 0.38 -7.97 10.57
N MET A 204 0.58 -9.24 10.93
CA MET A 204 -0.53 -10.14 11.27
C MET A 204 -1.34 -9.60 12.45
N ASN A 205 -0.65 -9.21 13.53
CA ASN A 205 -1.27 -8.63 14.72
C ASN A 205 -1.96 -7.30 14.41
N TRP A 206 -1.32 -6.44 13.62
CA TRP A 206 -1.89 -5.17 13.18
C TRP A 206 -3.16 -5.36 12.34
N THR A 207 -3.17 -6.36 11.45
CA THR A 207 -4.32 -6.69 10.60
C THR A 207 -5.48 -7.24 11.42
N ARG A 208 -5.23 -8.10 12.41
CA ARG A 208 -6.28 -8.63 13.30
C ARG A 208 -6.88 -7.55 14.21
N LYS A 209 -6.04 -6.62 14.69
CA LYS A 209 -6.45 -5.58 15.64
C LYS A 209 -7.35 -4.52 14.98
N ASN A 210 -7.18 -4.27 13.69
CA ASN A 210 -7.89 -3.22 12.97
C ASN A 210 -8.86 -3.83 11.94
N LYS A 211 -10.00 -3.19 11.71
CA LYS A 211 -11.02 -3.66 10.76
C LYS A 211 -10.74 -3.15 9.36
N PHE A 212 -9.67 -3.65 8.73
CA PHE A 212 -9.37 -3.31 7.34
C PHE A 212 -10.38 -3.96 6.39
N VAL A 213 -10.96 -3.15 5.52
CA VAL A 213 -11.89 -3.57 4.46
C VAL A 213 -11.13 -3.87 3.17
N ALA A 214 -10.07 -3.11 2.88
CA ALA A 214 -9.21 -3.32 1.73
C ALA A 214 -7.76 -2.93 2.02
N SER A 215 -6.84 -3.50 1.26
CA SER A 215 -5.41 -3.22 1.35
C SER A 215 -4.75 -3.25 -0.02
N ALA A 216 -3.62 -2.56 -0.14
CA ALA A 216 -2.68 -2.78 -1.23
C ALA A 216 -1.23 -2.74 -0.72
N SER A 217 -0.43 -3.70 -1.18
CA SER A 217 1.02 -3.74 -0.98
C SER A 217 1.75 -3.23 -2.23
N LEU A 218 2.75 -2.38 -2.05
CA LEU A 218 3.51 -1.76 -3.13
C LEU A 218 4.87 -2.45 -3.28
N HIS A 219 5.12 -2.96 -4.48
CA HIS A 219 6.32 -3.70 -4.87
C HIS A 219 7.04 -3.03 -6.04
N GLY A 220 8.24 -3.51 -6.35
CA GLY A 220 9.02 -3.12 -7.51
C GLY A 220 9.40 -4.33 -8.38
N GLY A 221 9.84 -4.07 -9.61
CA GLY A 221 10.36 -5.10 -10.54
C GLY A 221 9.49 -5.37 -11.77
N ALA A 222 8.21 -5.03 -11.72
CA ALA A 222 7.28 -5.05 -12.85
C ALA A 222 6.31 -3.85 -12.79
N MET A 223 5.50 -3.66 -13.83
CA MET A 223 4.45 -2.63 -13.85
C MET A 223 3.10 -3.30 -14.10
N VAL A 224 2.45 -3.74 -13.02
CA VAL A 224 1.20 -4.53 -13.05
C VAL A 224 0.47 -4.44 -11.71
N ALA A 225 -0.85 -4.49 -11.75
CA ALA A 225 -1.69 -4.74 -10.57
C ALA A 225 -1.97 -6.24 -10.43
N ASN A 226 -1.26 -6.88 -9.51
CA ASN A 226 -1.37 -8.30 -9.17
C ASN A 226 -2.49 -8.53 -8.15
N TYR A 227 -3.34 -9.52 -8.38
CA TYR A 227 -4.46 -9.83 -7.49
C TYR A 227 -4.56 -11.33 -7.15
N PRO A 228 -5.25 -11.69 -6.05
CA PRO A 228 -5.33 -13.06 -5.57
C PRO A 228 -5.98 -14.05 -6.54
N TRP A 229 -5.66 -15.34 -6.45
CA TRP A 229 -4.65 -15.93 -5.56
C TRP A 229 -3.24 -15.88 -6.14
N ASP A 230 -2.22 -15.85 -5.26
CA ASP A 230 -0.80 -15.87 -5.63
C ASP A 230 -0.19 -17.28 -5.74
N GLY A 231 -0.95 -18.32 -5.40
CA GLY A 231 -0.50 -19.71 -5.42
C GLY A 231 -1.58 -20.70 -5.82
N THR A 232 -1.18 -21.94 -6.03
CA THR A 232 -2.03 -23.08 -6.39
C THR A 232 -1.70 -24.30 -5.53
N SER A 233 -2.68 -25.18 -5.31
CA SER A 233 -2.49 -26.40 -4.53
C SER A 233 -1.45 -27.37 -5.10
N ASP A 234 -1.18 -27.30 -6.41
CA ASP A 234 -0.16 -28.11 -7.10
C ASP A 234 1.14 -27.32 -7.38
N GLY A 235 1.26 -26.08 -6.90
CA GLY A 235 2.44 -25.23 -7.04
C GLY A 235 2.78 -24.84 -8.49
N ARG A 236 1.84 -25.02 -9.43
CA ARG A 236 2.04 -24.69 -10.85
C ARG A 236 1.59 -23.27 -11.14
N THR A 237 2.29 -22.62 -12.08
CA THR A 237 1.89 -21.32 -12.65
C THR A 237 0.63 -21.50 -13.51
N LYS A 238 -0.52 -21.19 -12.95
CA LYS A 238 -1.84 -21.21 -13.60
C LYS A 238 -2.80 -20.31 -12.85
N TYR A 239 -3.83 -19.87 -13.55
CA TYR A 239 -4.88 -19.05 -12.96
C TYR A 239 -5.52 -19.72 -11.73
N SER A 240 -5.48 -19.02 -10.61
CA SER A 240 -6.01 -19.49 -9.32
C SER A 240 -7.10 -18.53 -8.85
N ARG A 241 -8.34 -18.92 -9.12
CA ARG A 241 -9.52 -18.08 -8.91
C ARG A 241 -9.93 -18.04 -7.44
N CYS A 242 -10.17 -16.84 -6.90
CA CYS A 242 -10.80 -16.65 -5.59
C CYS A 242 -12.32 -16.44 -5.71
N ASP A 243 -13.05 -16.50 -4.60
CA ASP A 243 -14.51 -16.33 -4.59
C ASP A 243 -14.93 -14.92 -5.07
N ASP A 244 -14.16 -13.89 -4.69
CA ASP A 244 -14.37 -12.49 -5.04
C ASP A 244 -13.59 -12.03 -6.27
N ASP A 245 -13.21 -12.96 -7.15
CA ASP A 245 -12.33 -12.74 -8.30
C ASP A 245 -12.71 -11.53 -9.19
N LYS A 246 -14.01 -11.36 -9.50
CA LYS A 246 -14.48 -10.20 -10.27
C LYS A 246 -14.26 -8.87 -9.55
N THR A 247 -14.41 -8.86 -8.23
CA THR A 247 -14.17 -7.69 -7.39
C THR A 247 -12.70 -7.32 -7.43
N PHE A 248 -11.80 -8.31 -7.30
CA PHE A 248 -10.36 -8.09 -7.38
C PHE A 248 -9.88 -7.62 -8.75
N GLN A 249 -10.39 -8.21 -9.83
CA GLN A 249 -10.12 -7.72 -11.18
C GLN A 249 -10.56 -6.26 -11.34
N TYR A 250 -11.75 -5.91 -10.87
CA TYR A 250 -12.25 -4.53 -10.91
C TYR A 250 -11.34 -3.57 -10.12
N LEU A 251 -10.93 -3.93 -8.90
CA LEU A 251 -10.02 -3.12 -8.08
C LEU A 251 -8.63 -2.96 -8.73
N ALA A 252 -8.09 -4.03 -9.29
CA ALA A 252 -6.82 -4.01 -10.01
C ALA A 252 -6.91 -3.13 -11.28
N GLU A 253 -8.01 -3.22 -12.03
CA GLU A 253 -8.25 -2.38 -13.21
C GLU A 253 -8.41 -0.91 -12.85
N ILE A 254 -9.08 -0.58 -11.74
CA ILE A 254 -9.16 0.81 -11.26
C ILE A 254 -7.76 1.38 -11.11
N TYR A 255 -6.86 0.66 -10.44
CA TYR A 255 -5.48 1.12 -10.25
C TYR A 255 -4.73 1.21 -11.58
N SER A 256 -4.80 0.16 -12.40
CA SER A 256 -4.06 0.08 -13.67
C SER A 256 -4.50 1.13 -14.69
N ARG A 257 -5.81 1.37 -14.84
CA ARG A 257 -6.38 2.43 -15.69
C ARG A 257 -6.12 3.82 -15.08
N SER A 258 -6.03 3.88 -13.75
CA SER A 258 -5.52 5.02 -12.98
C SER A 258 -3.99 5.04 -12.90
N HIS A 259 -3.25 4.39 -13.82
CA HIS A 259 -1.83 4.60 -14.10
C HIS A 259 -1.60 4.85 -15.61
N PRO A 260 -0.70 5.77 -16.05
CA PRO A 260 -0.67 6.22 -17.46
C PRO A 260 -0.29 5.14 -18.44
N TYR A 261 0.56 4.21 -17.99
CA TYR A 261 1.17 3.20 -18.85
C TYR A 261 0.84 1.77 -18.41
N MET A 262 0.28 1.56 -17.21
CA MET A 262 0.08 0.19 -16.69
C MET A 262 -0.96 -0.54 -17.52
N HIS A 263 -2.11 0.10 -17.77
CA HIS A 263 -3.18 -0.46 -18.62
C HIS A 263 -2.77 -0.71 -20.08
N GLN A 264 -1.68 -0.09 -20.54
CA GLN A 264 -1.14 -0.24 -21.90
C GLN A 264 -0.10 -1.36 -22.00
N SER A 265 0.12 -2.11 -20.91
CA SER A 265 1.09 -3.20 -20.90
C SER A 265 0.78 -4.24 -21.97
N VAL A 266 1.82 -4.60 -22.73
CA VAL A 266 1.77 -5.68 -23.73
C VAL A 266 1.94 -7.04 -23.04
N GLU A 267 2.71 -7.08 -21.96
CA GLU A 267 2.96 -8.31 -21.18
C GLU A 267 1.76 -8.69 -20.31
N PHE A 268 1.10 -7.69 -19.71
CA PHE A 268 -0.05 -7.87 -18.84
C PHE A 268 -1.27 -7.20 -19.45
N PRO A 269 -2.19 -7.93 -20.10
CA PRO A 269 -3.41 -7.34 -20.66
C PRO A 269 -4.18 -6.52 -19.62
N ASN A 270 -4.58 -5.30 -19.99
CA ASN A 270 -5.19 -4.29 -19.10
C ASN A 270 -4.32 -3.89 -17.88
N GLY A 271 -3.04 -4.26 -17.86
CA GLY A 271 -2.10 -3.97 -16.77
C GLY A 271 -2.42 -4.68 -15.46
N ILE A 272 -3.14 -5.80 -15.51
CA ILE A 272 -3.48 -6.61 -14.33
C ILE A 272 -3.02 -8.05 -14.51
N THR A 273 -2.81 -8.77 -13.40
CA THR A 273 -2.53 -10.22 -13.45
C THR A 273 -3.04 -10.94 -12.21
N ASN A 274 -3.46 -12.20 -12.37
CA ASN A 274 -3.68 -13.10 -11.24
C ASN A 274 -2.31 -13.65 -10.80
N GLY A 275 -1.98 -13.57 -9.52
CA GLY A 275 -0.60 -13.83 -9.11
C GLY A 275 -0.13 -15.26 -9.30
N ALA A 276 -1.00 -16.25 -9.20
CA ALA A 276 -0.65 -17.63 -9.49
C ALA A 276 -0.43 -17.90 -10.99
N ALA A 277 -0.96 -17.03 -11.87
CA ALA A 277 -0.79 -17.15 -13.31
C ALA A 277 0.50 -16.46 -13.82
N TRP A 278 1.21 -15.75 -12.95
CA TRP A 278 2.45 -15.04 -13.27
C TRP A 278 3.69 -15.85 -12.85
#